data_AF-A0A7S1F141-F1
#
_entry.id   AF-A0A7S1F141-F1
#
_cell.length_a   1.000
_cell.length_b   1.000
_cell.length_c   1.000
_cell.angle_alpha   90.00
_cell.angle_beta   90.00
_cell.angle_gamma   90.00
#
_symmetry.space_group_name_H-M   'P 1'
#
loop_
_entity.id
_entity.type
_entity.pdbx_description
1 polymer ?
#
loop_
_entity_poly.entity_id
_entity_poly.type
_entity_poly.pdbx_seq_one_letter_code
_entity_poly.pdbx_strand_id
1 'polypeptide(L)'
;WLKGKGLGFSTPPYSLAHMAERYLVSPEGAIPPEQFKLKFETNAKLAEEKATAVAAKKKERSELRGELKKRQLKYEKEYAENSQKLIDLRRKAKADGNFFVEPEPKLIFCIRIVGIIKLSPKPRKVLQLLRLRQLHNGV
;
A
#
# COMPACT_ATOMS: atom_id res chain seq x y z
N TRP A 1 16.71 4.50 -33.90
CA TRP A 1 18.07 5.06 -33.89
C TRP A 1 17.97 6.49 -33.38
N LEU A 2 18.26 6.74 -32.10
CA LEU A 2 18.60 8.08 -31.57
C LEU A 2 19.17 7.89 -30.16
N LYS A 3 20.51 7.96 -30.11
CA LYS A 3 21.34 8.01 -28.91
C LYS A 3 20.97 9.26 -28.10
N GLY A 4 20.32 9.08 -26.95
CA GLY A 4 20.28 10.08 -25.90
C GLY A 4 21.51 9.93 -25.01
N LYS A 5 22.51 10.78 -25.22
CA LYS A 5 23.64 10.97 -24.29
C LYS A 5 23.08 11.54 -22.98
N GLY A 6 22.80 10.68 -22.01
CA GLY A 6 22.55 11.06 -20.62
C GLY A 6 23.87 11.01 -19.85
N LEU A 7 24.29 12.16 -19.34
CA LEU A 7 25.51 12.37 -18.57
C LEU A 7 25.75 11.28 -17.52
N GLY A 8 26.98 10.76 -17.51
CA GLY A 8 27.44 9.78 -16.54
C GLY A 8 27.40 10.36 -15.13
N PHE A 9 26.34 10.08 -14.39
CA PHE A 9 26.44 10.02 -12.95
C PHE A 9 27.12 8.69 -12.63
N SER A 10 28.45 8.70 -12.51
CA SER A 10 29.16 7.53 -11.98
C SER A 10 28.49 7.19 -10.66
N THR A 11 27.97 5.97 -10.51
CA THR A 11 27.43 5.51 -9.24
C THR A 11 28.44 5.87 -8.15
N PRO A 12 28.04 6.60 -7.09
CA PRO A 12 28.98 7.03 -6.07
C PRO A 12 29.79 5.81 -5.58
N PRO A 13 31.10 5.95 -5.33
CA PRO A 13 31.96 4.83 -4.95
C PRO A 13 31.46 4.08 -3.69
N TYR A 14 30.51 4.66 -2.95
CA TYR A 14 29.83 4.12 -1.78
C TYR A 14 28.41 3.56 -2.01
N SER A 15 28.01 3.25 -3.24
CA SER A 15 26.75 2.53 -3.46
C SER A 15 26.86 1.07 -2.99
N LEU A 16 25.79 0.53 -2.38
CA LEU A 16 25.73 -0.86 -1.88
C LEU A 16 26.12 -1.89 -2.94
N ALA A 17 25.76 -1.65 -4.20
CA ALA A 17 26.12 -2.51 -5.34
C ALA A 17 27.64 -2.48 -5.61
N HIS A 18 28.26 -1.30 -5.60
CA HIS A 18 29.68 -1.15 -5.86
C HIS A 18 30.56 -1.58 -4.66
N MET A 19 30.02 -1.51 -3.44
CA MET A 19 30.62 -2.14 -2.27
C MET A 19 30.52 -3.68 -2.36
N ALA A 20 29.38 -4.23 -2.77
CA ALA A 20 29.22 -5.67 -2.97
C ALA A 20 30.17 -6.22 -4.05
N GLU A 21 30.38 -5.47 -5.14
CA GLU A 21 31.39 -5.78 -6.16
C GLU A 21 32.83 -5.78 -5.62
N ARG A 22 33.18 -4.86 -4.71
CA ARG A 22 34.50 -4.83 -4.08
C ARG A 22 34.74 -5.99 -3.09
N TYR A 23 33.68 -6.54 -2.50
CA TYR A 23 33.76 -7.71 -1.61
C TYR A 23 33.56 -9.05 -2.34
N LEU A 24 33.27 -9.04 -3.65
CA LEU A 24 33.30 -10.24 -4.49
C LEU A 24 34.77 -10.59 -4.77
N VAL A 25 35.32 -11.50 -3.97
CA VAL A 25 36.65 -12.09 -4.23
C VAL A 25 36.53 -12.94 -5.50
N SER A 26 37.14 -12.48 -6.60
CA SER A 26 37.26 -13.22 -7.85
C SER A 26 38.06 -14.53 -7.63
N PRO A 27 37.72 -15.66 -8.28
CA PRO A 27 38.39 -16.94 -8.05
C PRO A 27 39.83 -16.98 -8.60
N GLU A 28 40.22 -16.01 -9.41
CA GLU A 28 41.46 -16.05 -10.18
C GLU A 28 42.60 -15.38 -9.41
N GLY A 29 43.39 -16.17 -8.67
CA GLY A 29 44.75 -15.78 -8.31
C GLY A 29 45.35 -16.34 -7.02
N ALA A 30 44.56 -16.80 -6.05
CA ALA A 30 45.08 -17.44 -4.84
C ALA A 30 44.07 -18.44 -4.29
N ILE A 31 44.54 -19.64 -3.93
CA ILE A 31 43.71 -20.73 -3.38
C ILE A 31 42.96 -20.16 -2.16
N PRO A 32 41.63 -19.99 -2.24
CA PRO A 32 40.88 -19.42 -1.12
C PRO A 32 40.95 -20.37 0.08
N PRO A 33 41.13 -19.87 1.31
CA PRO A 33 41.04 -20.69 2.51
C PRO A 33 39.74 -21.49 2.51
N GLU A 34 39.75 -22.72 3.02
CA GLU A 34 38.61 -23.67 2.98
C GLU A 34 37.28 -23.03 3.45
N GLN A 35 37.35 -22.14 4.44
CA GLN A 35 36.21 -21.38 4.97
C GLN A 35 35.50 -20.50 3.95
N PHE A 36 36.20 -19.98 2.93
CA PHE A 36 35.58 -19.15 1.89
C PHE A 36 34.81 -19.99 0.88
N LYS A 37 35.29 -21.19 0.53
CA LYS A 37 34.57 -22.12 -0.36
C LYS A 37 33.20 -22.48 0.22
N LEU A 38 33.16 -22.81 1.51
CA LEU A 38 31.91 -23.08 2.24
C LEU A 38 30.97 -21.86 2.27
N LYS A 39 31.50 -20.64 2.39
CA LYS A 39 30.71 -19.39 2.30
C LYS A 39 30.15 -19.13 0.91
N PHE A 40 30.90 -19.43 -0.15
CA PHE A 40 30.39 -19.28 -1.53
C PHE A 40 29.28 -20.28 -1.83
N GLU A 41 29.42 -21.53 -1.40
CA GLU A 41 28.40 -22.57 -1.58
C GLU A 41 27.11 -22.25 -0.81
N THR A 42 27.23 -21.79 0.44
CA THR A 42 26.06 -21.38 1.25
C THR A 42 25.37 -20.14 0.68
N ASN A 43 26.13 -19.14 0.21
CA ASN A 43 25.57 -17.95 -0.44
C ASN A 43 24.90 -18.27 -1.78
N ALA A 44 25.45 -19.20 -2.56
CA ALA A 44 24.83 -19.65 -3.81
C ALA A 44 23.47 -20.32 -3.55
N LYS A 45 23.41 -21.26 -2.59
CA LYS A 45 22.15 -21.90 -2.16
C LYS A 45 21.11 -20.87 -1.69
N LEU A 46 21.52 -19.94 -0.82
CA LEU A 46 20.64 -18.86 -0.34
C LEU A 46 20.19 -17.92 -1.46
N ALA A 47 21.02 -17.66 -2.47
CA ALA A 47 20.66 -16.83 -3.62
C ALA A 47 19.61 -17.53 -4.49
N GLU A 48 19.74 -18.83 -4.72
CA GLU A 48 18.78 -19.66 -5.45
C GLU A 48 17.43 -19.74 -4.72
N GLU A 49 17.45 -19.98 -3.41
CA GLU A 49 16.23 -19.96 -2.56
C GLU A 49 15.56 -18.58 -2.55
N LYS A 50 16.33 -17.50 -2.49
CA LYS A 50 15.78 -16.14 -2.60
C LYS A 50 15.20 -15.87 -3.97
N ALA A 51 15.86 -16.30 -5.05
CA ALA A 51 15.39 -16.09 -6.41
C ALA A 51 14.05 -16.81 -6.66
N THR A 52 13.93 -18.05 -6.19
CA THR A 52 12.68 -18.83 -6.27
C THR A 52 11.55 -18.22 -5.44
N ALA A 53 11.84 -17.80 -4.19
CA ALA A 53 10.86 -17.12 -3.33
C ALA A 53 10.40 -15.76 -3.91
N VAL A 54 11.29 -14.99 -4.52
CA VAL A 54 10.94 -13.73 -5.19
C VAL A 54 10.11 -13.99 -6.44
N ALA A 55 10.44 -15.02 -7.23
CA ALA A 55 9.66 -15.40 -8.41
C ALA A 55 8.23 -15.84 -8.02
N ALA A 56 8.07 -16.60 -6.94
CA ALA A 56 6.76 -17.00 -6.40
C ALA A 56 5.93 -15.78 -5.97
N LYS A 57 6.50 -14.91 -5.12
CA LYS A 57 5.83 -13.67 -4.67
C LYS A 57 5.48 -12.73 -5.82
N LYS A 58 6.28 -12.71 -6.89
CA LYS A 58 6.00 -11.89 -8.08
C LYS A 58 4.76 -12.40 -8.82
N LYS A 59 4.60 -13.72 -8.95
CA LYS A 59 3.41 -14.34 -9.54
C LYS A 59 2.16 -14.05 -8.71
N GLU A 60 2.21 -14.30 -7.39
CA GLU A 60 1.13 -14.01 -6.46
C GLU A 60 0.69 -12.53 -6.52
N ARG A 61 1.65 -11.59 -6.51
CA ARG A 61 1.35 -10.16 -6.65
C ARG A 61 0.68 -9.81 -7.97
N SER A 62 1.05 -10.48 -9.06
CA SER A 62 0.44 -10.23 -10.37
C SER A 62 -1.01 -10.71 -10.41
N GLU A 63 -1.29 -11.86 -9.81
CA GLU A 63 -2.63 -12.43 -9.68
C GLU A 63 -3.51 -11.53 -8.79
N LEU A 64 -3.02 -11.15 -7.61
CA LEU A 64 -3.70 -10.23 -6.69
C LEU A 64 -4.04 -8.89 -7.34
N ARG A 65 -3.14 -8.32 -8.16
CA ARG A 65 -3.41 -7.09 -8.93
C ARG A 65 -4.51 -7.30 -9.95
N GLY A 66 -4.52 -8.44 -10.64
CA GLY A 66 -5.58 -8.81 -11.57
C GLY A 66 -6.94 -8.90 -10.88
N GLU A 67 -6.99 -9.51 -9.70
CA GLU A 67 -8.21 -9.59 -8.88
C GLU A 67 -8.67 -8.22 -8.37
N LEU A 68 -7.77 -7.40 -7.84
CA LEU A 68 -8.10 -6.05 -7.35
C LEU A 68 -8.71 -5.21 -8.46
N LYS A 69 -8.20 -5.30 -9.70
CA LYS A 69 -8.78 -4.61 -10.84
C LYS A 69 -10.22 -5.06 -11.12
N LYS A 70 -10.50 -6.36 -11.05
CA LYS A 70 -11.87 -6.88 -11.21
C LYS A 70 -12.80 -6.39 -10.09
N ARG A 71 -12.32 -6.37 -8.84
CA ARG A 71 -13.07 -5.87 -7.67
C ARG A 71 -13.36 -4.37 -7.78
N GLN A 72 -12.39 -3.57 -8.23
CA GLN A 72 -12.57 -2.14 -8.46
C GLN A 72 -13.71 -1.87 -9.46
N LEU A 73 -13.65 -2.52 -10.62
CA LEU A 73 -14.69 -2.38 -11.65
C LEU A 73 -16.08 -2.82 -11.17
N LYS A 74 -16.15 -3.82 -10.29
CA LYS A 74 -17.40 -4.26 -9.66
C LYS A 74 -17.96 -3.15 -8.75
N TYR A 75 -17.14 -2.61 -7.84
CA TYR A 75 -17.61 -1.61 -6.87
C TYR A 75 -17.95 -0.28 -7.53
N GLU A 76 -17.21 0.16 -8.55
CA GLU A 76 -17.56 1.36 -9.32
C GLU A 76 -18.97 1.26 -9.94
N LYS A 77 -19.29 0.10 -10.55
CA LYS A 77 -20.62 -0.16 -11.09
C LYS A 77 -21.68 -0.16 -10.01
N GLU A 78 -21.41 -0.82 -8.88
CA GLU A 78 -22.34 -0.90 -7.75
C GLU A 78 -22.67 0.49 -7.18
N TYR A 79 -21.68 1.35 -6.99
CA TYR A 79 -21.89 2.72 -6.51
C TYR A 79 -22.64 3.59 -7.52
N ALA A 80 -22.29 3.48 -8.81
CA ALA A 80 -22.98 4.21 -9.88
C ALA A 80 -24.46 3.80 -9.96
N GLU A 81 -24.75 2.50 -9.98
CA GLU A 81 -26.11 1.98 -9.98
C GLU A 81 -26.88 2.40 -8.73
N ASN A 82 -26.28 2.33 -7.53
CA ASN A 82 -26.94 2.74 -6.30
C ASN A 82 -27.31 4.23 -6.31
N SER A 83 -26.43 5.09 -6.83
CA SER A 83 -26.71 6.53 -6.96
C SER A 83 -27.89 6.81 -7.92
N GLN A 84 -27.93 6.12 -9.06
CA GLN A 84 -29.02 6.24 -10.03
C GLN A 84 -30.34 5.70 -9.48
N LYS A 85 -30.31 4.53 -8.82
CA LYS A 85 -31.48 3.95 -8.15
C LYS A 85 -32.10 4.92 -7.14
N LEU A 86 -31.29 5.58 -6.32
CA LEU A 86 -31.80 6.59 -5.37
C LEU A 86 -32.45 7.79 -6.07
N ILE A 87 -31.90 8.26 -7.19
CA ILE A 87 -32.49 9.34 -7.98
C ILE A 87 -33.82 8.89 -8.60
N ASP A 88 -33.86 7.69 -9.17
CA ASP A 88 -35.05 7.13 -9.81
C ASP A 88 -36.18 6.90 -8.81
N LEU A 89 -35.87 6.42 -7.61
CA LEU A 89 -36.85 6.24 -6.54
C LEU A 89 -37.45 7.59 -6.08
N ARG A 90 -36.61 8.63 -5.93
CA ARG A 90 -37.10 9.99 -5.65
C ARG A 90 -38.01 10.52 -6.76
N ARG A 91 -37.65 10.29 -8.02
CA ARG A 91 -38.44 10.73 -9.19
C ARG A 91 -39.77 10.00 -9.31
N LYS A 92 -39.78 8.67 -9.09
CA LYS A 92 -41.00 7.84 -9.09
C LYS A 92 -41.96 8.30 -8.00
N ALA A 93 -41.48 8.43 -6.76
CA ALA A 93 -42.30 8.93 -5.67
C ALA A 93 -42.90 10.31 -5.99
N LYS A 94 -42.09 11.23 -6.53
CA LYS A 94 -42.57 12.55 -6.96
C LYS A 94 -43.63 12.49 -8.07
N ALA A 95 -43.47 11.59 -9.05
CA ALA A 95 -44.44 11.40 -10.13
C ALA A 95 -45.78 10.83 -9.62
N ASP A 96 -45.70 9.90 -8.65
CA ASP A 96 -46.87 9.27 -8.04
C ASP A 96 -47.54 10.16 -6.97
N GLY A 97 -46.97 11.33 -6.65
CA GLY A 97 -47.45 12.22 -5.58
C GLY A 97 -47.11 11.74 -4.16
N ASN A 98 -46.25 10.74 -4.03
CA ASN A 98 -45.81 10.13 -2.76
C ASN A 98 -44.45 10.70 -2.30
N PHE A 99 -44.09 10.43 -1.04
CA PHE A 99 -42.81 10.84 -0.46
C PHE A 99 -41.84 9.65 -0.37
N PHE A 100 -40.58 9.86 -0.78
CA PHE A 100 -39.51 8.88 -0.62
C PHE A 100 -38.59 9.30 0.53
N VAL A 101 -38.51 8.46 1.56
CA VAL A 101 -37.59 8.66 2.69
C VAL A 101 -36.29 7.92 2.38
N GLU A 102 -35.20 8.67 2.39
CA GLU A 102 -33.87 8.11 2.13
C GLU A 102 -33.38 7.27 3.31
N PRO A 103 -32.55 6.24 3.05
CA PRO A 103 -31.95 5.46 4.12
C PRO A 103 -30.99 6.34 4.94
N GLU A 104 -31.04 6.18 6.27
CA GLU A 104 -30.13 6.89 7.17
C GLU A 104 -28.66 6.48 6.93
N PRO A 105 -27.70 7.43 7.04
CA PRO A 105 -26.29 7.14 6.85
C PRO A 105 -25.76 6.23 7.95
N LYS A 106 -25.12 5.12 7.57
CA LYS A 106 -24.59 4.12 8.51
C LYS A 106 -23.24 4.48 9.13
N LEU A 107 -22.49 5.36 8.47
CA LEU A 107 -21.14 5.73 8.85
C LEU A 107 -21.07 7.24 9.04
N ILE A 108 -20.32 7.66 10.06
CA ILE A 108 -20.00 9.05 10.34
C ILE A 108 -18.48 9.19 10.41
N PHE A 109 -17.95 10.31 9.95
CA PHE A 109 -16.56 10.68 10.12
C PHE A 109 -16.48 11.80 11.15
N CYS A 110 -15.79 11.55 12.27
CA CYS A 110 -15.74 12.49 13.39
C CYS A 110 -14.37 13.15 13.49
N ILE A 111 -14.33 14.49 13.49
CA ILE A 111 -13.10 15.28 13.63
C ILE A 111 -13.10 15.99 14.99
N ARG A 112 -11.97 15.94 15.69
CA ARG A 112 -11.79 16.71 16.93
C ARG A 112 -11.44 18.17 16.63
N ILE A 113 -12.35 19.07 16.99
CA ILE A 113 -12.18 20.52 16.83
C ILE A 113 -11.74 21.26 18.11
N VAL A 114 -11.94 20.66 19.28
CA VAL A 114 -11.57 21.28 20.57
C VAL A 114 -10.25 20.71 21.08
N GLY A 115 -9.41 21.57 21.66
CA GLY A 115 -8.16 21.19 22.33
C GLY A 115 -8.37 20.35 23.59
N ILE A 116 -7.31 20.18 24.37
CA ILE A 116 -7.34 19.33 25.59
C ILE A 116 -7.79 20.14 26.83
N ILE A 117 -7.47 21.42 26.87
CA ILE A 117 -7.69 22.29 28.01
C ILE A 117 -9.18 22.67 28.10
N LYS A 118 -9.71 22.80 29.33
CA LYS A 118 -11.11 23.18 29.62
C LYS A 118 -12.19 22.19 29.15
N LEU A 119 -11.84 20.91 28.97
CA LEU A 119 -12.83 19.85 28.74
C LEU A 119 -13.25 19.18 30.05
N SER A 120 -14.56 19.01 30.27
CA SER A 120 -15.05 18.25 31.41
C SER A 120 -14.69 16.75 31.29
N PRO A 121 -14.61 16.02 32.41
CA PRO A 121 -14.14 14.63 32.41
C PRO A 121 -14.96 13.68 31.51
N LYS A 122 -16.29 13.88 31.44
CA LYS A 122 -17.20 13.05 30.64
C LYS A 122 -16.95 13.13 29.12
N PRO A 123 -17.02 14.30 28.45
CA PRO A 123 -16.69 14.40 27.02
C PRO A 123 -15.22 14.06 26.75
N ARG A 124 -14.30 14.34 27.69
CA ARG A 124 -12.90 13.94 27.55
C ARG A 124 -12.77 12.42 27.45
N LYS A 125 -13.55 11.67 28.23
CA LYS A 125 -13.56 10.21 28.19
C LYS A 125 -14.22 9.68 26.91
N VAL A 126 -15.31 10.28 26.45
CA VAL A 126 -15.96 9.90 25.17
C VAL A 126 -14.98 10.05 24.00
N LEU A 127 -14.27 11.17 23.91
CA LEU A 127 -13.26 11.37 22.86
C LEU A 127 -12.11 10.37 22.94
N GLN A 128 -11.72 9.93 24.14
CA GLN A 128 -10.72 8.87 24.29
C GLN A 128 -11.21 7.53 23.77
N LEU A 129 -12.48 7.17 23.99
CA LEU A 129 -13.07 5.92 23.49
C LEU A 129 -13.17 5.94 21.96
N LEU A 130 -13.53 7.09 21.37
CA LEU A 130 -13.51 7.31 19.92
C LEU A 130 -12.08 7.40 19.33
N ARG A 131 -11.04 7.35 20.17
CA ARG A 131 -9.62 7.51 19.81
C ARG A 131 -9.23 8.90 19.27
N LEU A 132 -10.06 9.91 19.53
CA LEU A 132 -9.83 11.31 19.18
C LEU A 132 -9.02 12.05 20.26
N ARG A 133 -7.72 11.76 20.35
CA ARG A 133 -6.84 12.28 21.44
C ARG A 133 -6.24 13.65 21.17
N GLN A 134 -5.93 13.95 19.91
CA GLN A 134 -5.28 15.19 19.49
C GLN A 134 -6.24 16.05 18.66
N LEU A 135 -5.93 17.35 18.59
CA LEU A 135 -6.66 18.29 17.76
C LEU A 135 -6.50 17.91 16.29
N HIS A 136 -7.58 18.04 15.51
CA HIS A 136 -7.64 17.70 14.08
C HIS A 136 -7.45 16.22 13.74
N ASN A 137 -7.52 15.32 14.72
CA ASN A 137 -7.65 13.89 14.43
C ASN A 137 -9.05 13.60 13.86
N GLY A 138 -9.10 12.74 12.84
CA GLY A 138 -10.33 12.20 12.26
C GLY A 138 -10.36 10.68 12.36
N VAL A 139 -11.49 10.13 12.79
CA VAL A 139 -11.75 8.68 12.89
C VAL A 139 -13.15 8.39 12.33
#